data_AF-A0A2E2RMJ3-F1
#
_entry.id   AF-A0A2E2RMJ3-F1
#
_cell.length_a   1.000
_cell.length_b   1.000
_cell.length_c   1.000
_cell.angle_alpha   90.00
_cell.angle_beta   90.00
_cell.angle_gamma   90.00
#
_symmetry.space_group_name_H-M   'P 1'
#
loop_
_entity.id
_entity.type
_entity.pdbx_description
1 polymer ?
#
loop_
_entity_poly.entity_id
_entity_poly.type
_entity_poly.pdbx_seq_one_letter_code
_entity_poly.pdbx_strand_id
1 'polypeptide(L)'
;MSKHISTAYLKRQALFWLGAALIFILFVYVFRSVLLPFVAGLALAYFMDPVADFFERRGLSRMASTIVILLLFVIALVIALAVIVPILITQANDFFSNFPQYVSQLQGLFSRLSLETGWLANYIGINAEDLQGGFNELLKQGAGFLTTLFQGLWSSGKAVIDVAGLLIVTPVVAFYMLLDWDRMVAKIDAWVPRDHVESMRRLGRDINKTIAGFVRGQGTVCLILGTFYAIGLTVTGLNFGLLIGLFAGLISFIPYVGSLVGLVLSVGVAVVQFWPDWISVVMVAAVFFIGQAIEGNILQPKLVGDSVGLHPVWLMFALFAFGALFGFTGLLIAVPAASAIGVLVRFALEKYLDSDLYVGQSEVRAKQTANDE
;
A
#
# COMPACT_ATOMS: atom_id res chain seq x y z
N MET A 1 -13.08 -36.85 29.51
CA MET A 1 -14.50 -36.47 29.48
C MET A 1 -14.77 -35.76 28.15
N SER A 2 -15.30 -36.47 27.16
CA SER A 2 -15.59 -35.95 25.81
C SER A 2 -16.67 -34.86 25.90
N LYS A 3 -16.31 -33.60 25.66
CA LYS A 3 -17.28 -32.49 25.55
C LYS A 3 -18.00 -32.67 24.20
N HIS A 4 -19.13 -33.36 24.20
CA HIS A 4 -20.04 -33.34 23.05
C HIS A 4 -20.59 -31.93 22.85
N ILE A 5 -20.02 -31.19 21.91
CA ILE A 5 -20.53 -29.88 21.50
C ILE A 5 -21.82 -30.12 20.71
N SER A 6 -22.95 -29.62 21.20
CA SER A 6 -24.24 -29.81 20.51
C SER A 6 -24.24 -29.05 19.17
N THR A 7 -24.74 -29.69 18.11
CA THR A 7 -24.83 -29.09 16.76
C THR A 7 -25.71 -27.84 16.74
N ALA A 8 -26.72 -27.76 17.63
CA ALA A 8 -27.56 -26.57 17.81
C ALA A 8 -26.80 -25.39 18.41
N TYR A 9 -25.87 -25.64 19.34
CA TYR A 9 -25.01 -24.61 19.93
C TYR A 9 -24.02 -24.06 18.89
N LEU A 10 -23.37 -24.95 18.12
CA LEU A 10 -22.50 -24.58 16.99
C LEU A 10 -23.23 -23.71 15.95
N LYS A 11 -24.45 -24.08 15.56
CA LYS A 11 -25.26 -23.29 14.61
C LYS A 11 -25.57 -21.88 15.15
N ARG A 12 -25.97 -21.76 16.42
CA ARG A 12 -26.26 -20.45 17.04
C ARG A 12 -25.01 -19.57 17.12
N GLN A 13 -23.88 -20.16 17.47
CA GLN A 13 -22.61 -19.44 17.55
C GLN A 13 -22.14 -19.01 16.16
N ALA A 14 -22.25 -19.87 15.15
CA ALA A 14 -21.94 -19.53 13.75
C ALA A 14 -22.83 -18.38 13.23
N LEU A 15 -24.14 -18.43 13.48
CA LEU A 15 -25.08 -17.36 13.12
C LEU A 15 -24.74 -16.03 13.81
N PHE A 16 -24.42 -16.07 15.11
CA PHE A 16 -24.01 -14.89 15.85
C PHE A 16 -22.73 -14.26 15.27
N TRP A 17 -21.68 -15.06 15.03
CA TRP A 17 -20.42 -14.57 14.49
C TRP A 17 -20.54 -14.10 13.04
N LEU A 18 -21.36 -14.76 12.20
CA LEU A 18 -21.68 -14.29 10.86
C LEU A 18 -22.42 -12.95 10.89
N GLY A 19 -23.40 -12.80 11.77
CA GLY A 19 -24.11 -11.54 11.98
C GLY A 19 -23.17 -10.42 12.45
N ALA A 20 -22.32 -10.69 13.43
CA ALA A 20 -21.33 -9.74 13.93
C ALA A 20 -20.33 -9.33 12.84
N ALA A 21 -19.85 -10.28 12.03
CA ALA A 21 -18.96 -10.00 10.90
C ALA A 21 -19.63 -9.12 9.84
N LEU A 22 -20.90 -9.38 9.50
CA LEU A 22 -21.64 -8.57 8.54
C LEU A 22 -21.88 -7.15 9.04
N ILE A 23 -22.22 -6.97 10.32
CA ILE A 23 -22.34 -5.65 10.96
C ILE A 23 -21.00 -4.90 10.93
N PHE A 24 -19.90 -5.60 11.23
CA PHE A 24 -18.57 -4.99 11.19
C PHE A 24 -18.18 -4.55 9.76
N ILE A 25 -18.43 -5.40 8.75
CA ILE A 25 -18.19 -5.05 7.34
C ILE A 25 -19.03 -3.83 6.94
N LEU A 26 -20.31 -3.80 7.32
CA LEU A 26 -21.19 -2.67 7.03
C LEU A 26 -20.71 -1.39 7.73
N PHE A 27 -20.29 -1.48 9.00
CA PHE A 27 -19.70 -0.36 9.73
C PHE A 27 -18.47 0.19 9.00
N VAL A 28 -17.50 -0.66 8.66
CA VAL A 28 -16.29 -0.23 7.94
C VAL A 28 -16.64 0.37 6.57
N TYR A 29 -17.61 -0.20 5.87
CA TYR A 29 -18.09 0.34 4.59
C TYR A 29 -18.69 1.74 4.72
N VAL A 30 -19.51 1.98 5.74
CA VAL A 30 -20.13 3.29 6.03
C VAL A 30 -19.08 4.33 6.39
N PHE A 31 -18.08 3.96 7.20
CA PHE A 31 -17.05 4.89 7.69
C PHE A 31 -15.78 4.96 6.82
N ARG A 32 -15.76 4.31 5.64
CA ARG A 32 -14.57 4.19 4.77
C ARG A 32 -13.91 5.52 4.41
N SER A 33 -14.70 6.60 4.27
CA SER A 33 -14.19 7.93 3.90
C SER A 33 -13.37 8.61 5.01
N VAL A 34 -13.59 8.22 6.26
CA VAL A 34 -12.90 8.80 7.43
C VAL A 34 -11.77 7.88 7.90
N LEU A 35 -11.67 6.67 7.35
CA LEU A 35 -10.77 5.62 7.82
C LEU A 35 -9.29 5.88 7.49
N LEU A 36 -9.00 6.64 6.41
CA LEU A 36 -7.64 6.87 5.92
C LEU A 36 -6.68 7.41 6.99
N PRO A 37 -6.97 8.51 7.72
CA PRO A 37 -6.06 9.00 8.76
C PRO A 37 -5.84 8.01 9.91
N PHE A 38 -6.83 7.18 10.23
CA PHE A 38 -6.68 6.15 11.27
C PHE A 38 -5.77 5.02 10.80
N VAL A 39 -5.97 4.57 9.57
CA VAL A 39 -5.13 3.54 8.93
C VAL A 39 -3.70 4.04 8.76
N ALA A 40 -3.51 5.26 8.26
CA ALA A 40 -2.20 5.88 8.12
C ALA A 40 -1.54 6.06 9.49
N GLY A 41 -2.30 6.46 10.52
CA GLY A 41 -1.79 6.62 11.88
C GLY A 41 -1.37 5.30 12.51
N LEU A 42 -2.15 4.24 12.29
CA LEU A 42 -1.79 2.87 12.67
C LEU A 42 -0.51 2.43 11.95
N ALA A 43 -0.44 2.59 10.63
CA ALA A 43 0.74 2.22 9.86
C ALA A 43 1.99 2.98 10.33
N LEU A 44 1.84 4.28 10.59
CA LEU A 44 2.91 5.11 11.13
C LEU A 44 3.35 4.67 12.53
N ALA A 45 2.40 4.33 13.41
CA ALA A 45 2.71 3.79 14.73
C ALA A 45 3.51 2.48 14.62
N TYR A 46 3.06 1.54 13.79
CA TYR A 46 3.78 0.30 13.50
C TYR A 46 5.18 0.54 12.91
N PHE A 47 5.33 1.58 12.09
CA PHE A 47 6.62 1.97 11.51
C PHE A 47 7.57 2.57 12.56
N MET A 48 7.04 3.36 13.49
CA MET A 48 7.80 4.07 14.52
C MET A 48 8.06 3.23 15.78
N ASP A 49 7.36 2.12 15.96
CA ASP A 49 7.47 1.22 17.13
C ASP A 49 8.92 0.79 17.46
N PRO A 50 9.78 0.38 16.49
CA PRO A 50 11.18 0.05 16.80
C PRO A 50 12.00 1.24 17.33
N VAL A 51 11.63 2.45 16.93
CA VAL A 51 12.26 3.68 17.43
C VAL A 51 11.84 3.91 18.88
N ALA A 52 10.59 3.61 19.24
CA ALA A 52 10.10 3.64 20.63
C ALA A 52 10.85 2.64 21.51
N ASP A 53 10.95 1.39 21.06
CA ASP A 53 11.71 0.35 21.74
C ASP A 53 13.19 0.76 21.96
N PHE A 54 13.80 1.42 20.98
CA PHE A 54 15.19 1.89 21.08
C PHE A 54 15.37 2.90 22.22
N PHE A 55 14.44 3.86 22.36
CA PHE A 55 14.48 4.85 23.44
C PHE A 55 14.14 4.23 24.81
N GLU A 56 13.18 3.31 24.87
CA GLU A 56 12.85 2.57 26.10
C GLU A 56 14.05 1.75 26.61
N ARG A 57 14.76 1.06 25.70
CA ARG A 57 15.98 0.32 26.04
C ARG A 57 17.11 1.20 26.58
N ARG A 58 17.08 2.51 26.29
CA ARG A 58 18.03 3.49 26.84
C ARG A 58 17.58 4.09 28.19
N GLY A 59 16.51 3.56 28.78
CA GLY A 59 16.06 3.92 30.12
C GLY A 59 14.99 5.02 30.18
N LEU A 60 14.44 5.44 29.04
CA LEU A 60 13.28 6.34 29.02
C LEU A 60 12.01 5.57 29.38
N SER A 61 11.11 6.21 30.16
CA SER A 61 9.77 5.66 30.37
C SER A 61 9.00 5.67 29.05
N ARG A 62 8.07 4.72 28.85
CA ARG A 62 7.25 4.64 27.63
C ARG A 62 6.60 5.97 27.23
N MET A 63 6.10 6.71 28.21
CA MET A 63 5.51 8.03 27.99
C MET A 63 6.55 9.03 27.47
N ALA A 64 7.76 9.05 28.06
CA ALA A 64 8.84 9.91 27.60
C ALA A 64 9.35 9.51 26.21
N SER A 65 9.55 8.21 25.94
CA SER A 65 9.92 7.71 24.60
C SER A 65 8.91 8.12 23.54
N THR A 66 7.61 7.96 23.83
CA THR A 66 6.54 8.32 22.91
C THR A 66 6.48 9.83 22.65
N ILE A 67 6.64 10.66 23.69
CA ILE A 67 6.66 12.13 23.55
C ILE A 67 7.87 12.57 22.72
N VAL A 68 9.06 12.03 22.98
CA VAL A 68 10.29 12.37 22.24
C VAL A 68 10.13 11.99 20.77
N ILE A 69 9.61 10.80 20.47
CA ILE A 69 9.38 10.37 19.08
C ILE A 69 8.36 11.24 18.39
N LEU A 70 7.22 11.52 19.05
CA LEU A 70 6.21 12.38 18.47
C LEU A 70 6.79 13.75 18.16
N LEU A 71 7.55 14.34 19.08
CA LEU A 71 8.14 15.66 18.91
C LEU A 71 9.16 15.66 17.77
N LEU A 72 10.04 14.66 17.69
CA LEU A 72 10.97 14.50 16.57
C LEU A 72 10.25 14.30 15.24
N PHE A 73 9.21 13.46 15.22
CA PHE A 73 8.40 13.20 14.04
C PHE A 73 7.66 14.47 13.58
N VAL A 74 7.03 15.21 14.49
CA VAL A 74 6.33 16.46 14.16
C VAL A 74 7.31 17.51 13.65
N ILE A 75 8.50 17.63 14.26
CA ILE A 75 9.55 18.55 13.75
C ILE A 75 9.98 18.14 12.35
N ALA A 76 10.30 16.86 12.14
CA ALA A 76 10.70 16.35 10.83
C ALA A 76 9.59 16.55 9.78
N LEU A 77 8.35 16.29 10.15
CA LEU A 77 7.17 16.50 9.31
C LEU A 77 7.00 17.98 8.97
N VAL A 78 7.08 18.89 9.94
CA VAL A 78 6.99 20.34 9.70
C VAL A 78 8.10 20.82 8.79
N ILE A 79 9.34 20.36 8.97
CA ILE A 79 10.47 20.69 8.08
C ILE A 79 10.21 20.16 6.67
N ALA A 80 9.80 18.89 6.54
CA ALA A 80 9.48 18.28 5.27
C ALA A 80 8.34 19.04 4.56
N LEU A 81 7.28 19.40 5.29
CA LEU A 81 6.17 20.18 4.76
C LEU A 81 6.60 21.59 4.38
N ALA A 82 7.45 22.25 5.17
CA ALA A 82 7.90 23.62 4.88
C ALA A 82 8.85 23.70 3.66
N VAL A 83 9.63 22.64 3.41
CA VAL A 83 10.62 22.63 2.32
C VAL A 83 10.10 21.92 1.07
N ILE A 84 9.63 20.68 1.22
CA ILE A 84 9.30 19.80 0.10
C ILE A 84 7.96 20.21 -0.52
N VAL A 85 6.94 20.51 0.29
CA VAL A 85 5.58 20.78 -0.25
C VAL A 85 5.54 22.02 -1.14
N PRO A 86 6.15 23.18 -0.81
CA PRO A 86 6.18 24.31 -1.74
C PRO A 86 6.84 23.96 -3.07
N ILE A 87 7.94 23.20 -3.05
CA ILE A 87 8.64 22.76 -4.27
C ILE A 87 7.77 21.80 -5.08
N LEU A 88 7.05 20.88 -4.42
CA LEU A 88 6.12 19.99 -5.10
C LEU A 88 4.93 20.75 -5.69
N ILE A 89 4.41 21.76 -4.99
CA ILE A 89 3.33 22.61 -5.50
C ILE A 89 3.78 23.37 -6.74
N THR A 90 4.96 23.98 -6.72
CA THR A 90 5.48 24.69 -7.90
C THR A 90 5.71 23.72 -9.05
N GLN A 91 6.40 22.59 -8.82
CA GLN A 91 6.61 21.57 -9.85
C GLN A 91 5.29 21.00 -10.39
N ALA A 92 4.27 20.82 -9.54
CA ALA A 92 2.96 20.35 -9.98
C ALA A 92 2.28 21.41 -10.86
N ASN A 93 2.23 22.66 -10.41
CA ASN A 93 1.63 23.76 -11.19
C ASN A 93 2.35 23.96 -12.53
N ASP A 94 3.68 23.88 -12.54
CA ASP A 94 4.49 23.96 -13.75
C ASP A 94 4.26 22.74 -14.66
N PHE A 95 4.17 21.53 -14.10
CA PHE A 95 3.84 20.33 -14.88
C PHE A 95 2.47 20.48 -15.54
N PHE A 96 1.43 20.87 -14.80
CA PHE A 96 0.07 20.98 -15.33
C PHE A 96 -0.10 22.13 -16.33
N SER A 97 0.54 23.28 -16.09
CA SER A 97 0.50 24.40 -17.04
C SER A 97 1.21 24.07 -18.36
N ASN A 98 2.31 23.32 -18.30
CA ASN A 98 3.04 22.86 -19.50
C ASN A 98 2.48 21.56 -20.09
N PHE A 99 1.57 20.86 -19.40
CA PHE A 99 1.05 19.56 -19.81
C PHE A 99 0.40 19.57 -21.21
N PRO A 100 -0.45 20.54 -21.58
CA PRO A 100 -0.99 20.62 -22.95
C PRO A 100 0.11 20.79 -24.01
N GLN A 101 1.19 21.49 -23.67
CA GLN A 101 2.34 21.64 -24.55
C GLN A 101 3.09 20.31 -24.71
N TYR A 102 3.36 19.59 -23.62
CA TYR A 102 3.96 18.25 -23.68
C TYR A 102 3.14 17.29 -24.57
N VAL A 103 1.81 17.31 -24.44
CA VAL A 103 0.91 16.50 -25.28
C VAL A 103 1.02 16.89 -26.76
N SER A 104 0.91 18.18 -27.09
CA SER A 104 0.99 18.63 -28.49
C SER A 104 2.37 18.37 -29.12
N GLN A 105 3.45 18.47 -28.35
CA GLN A 105 4.80 18.12 -28.79
C GLN A 105 4.95 16.62 -29.01
N LEU A 106 4.42 15.76 -28.13
CA LEU A 106 4.37 14.31 -28.36
C LEU A 106 3.59 13.94 -29.62
N GLN A 107 2.44 14.57 -29.86
CA GLN A 107 1.66 14.38 -31.08
C GLN A 107 2.45 14.77 -32.33
N GLY A 108 3.17 15.90 -32.26
CA GLY A 108 4.03 16.37 -33.35
C GLY A 108 5.25 15.48 -33.60
N LEU A 109 5.85 14.92 -32.56
CA LEU A 109 6.95 13.95 -32.70
C LEU A 109 6.44 12.64 -33.29
N PHE A 110 5.31 12.14 -32.82
CA PHE A 110 4.70 10.93 -33.34
C PHE A 110 4.31 11.07 -34.81
N SER A 111 3.74 12.21 -35.21
CA SER A 111 3.35 12.45 -36.61
C SER A 111 4.55 12.53 -37.55
N ARG A 112 5.67 13.13 -37.12
CA ARG A 112 6.91 13.16 -37.90
C ARG A 112 7.50 11.76 -38.04
N LEU A 113 7.57 11.02 -36.93
CA LEU A 113 8.10 9.66 -36.92
C LEU A 113 7.22 8.72 -37.76
N SER A 114 5.89 8.80 -37.67
CA SER A 114 4.99 7.93 -38.45
C SER A 114 5.09 8.18 -39.96
N LEU A 115 5.32 9.43 -40.37
CA LEU A 115 5.54 9.80 -41.77
C LEU A 115 6.92 9.37 -42.28
N GLU A 116 7.98 9.44 -41.45
CA GLU A 116 9.34 9.03 -41.84
C GLU A 116 9.56 7.50 -41.77
N THR A 117 8.88 6.80 -40.86
CA THR A 117 9.15 5.38 -40.53
C THR A 117 8.07 4.43 -41.04
N GLY A 118 7.53 4.66 -42.24
CA GLY A 118 6.51 3.84 -42.90
C GLY A 118 6.78 2.32 -42.99
N TRP A 119 7.99 1.86 -42.63
CA TRP A 119 8.32 0.46 -42.41
C TRP A 119 7.48 -0.19 -41.29
N LEU A 120 7.15 0.53 -40.21
CA LEU A 120 6.38 -0.01 -39.09
C LEU A 120 4.91 -0.24 -39.51
N ALA A 121 4.29 0.77 -40.13
CA ALA A 121 2.91 0.68 -40.63
C ALA A 121 2.75 -0.47 -41.65
N ASN A 122 3.73 -0.65 -42.54
CA ASN A 122 3.75 -1.74 -43.51
C ASN A 122 3.98 -3.13 -42.87
N TYR A 123 4.71 -3.23 -41.76
CA TYR A 123 4.96 -4.50 -41.06
C TYR A 123 3.78 -4.94 -40.19
N ILE A 124 3.08 -3.99 -39.56
CA ILE A 124 1.94 -4.27 -38.66
C ILE A 124 0.61 -4.33 -39.44
N GLY A 125 0.60 -3.90 -40.70
CA GLY A 125 -0.60 -3.89 -41.55
C GLY A 125 -1.66 -2.87 -41.13
N ILE A 126 -1.28 -1.86 -40.34
CA ILE A 126 -2.16 -0.80 -39.86
C ILE A 126 -1.75 0.50 -40.55
N ASN A 127 -2.73 1.23 -41.12
CA ASN A 127 -2.47 2.51 -41.76
C ASN A 127 -1.88 3.50 -40.75
N ALA A 128 -0.91 4.30 -41.18
CA ALA A 128 -0.29 5.33 -40.34
C ALA A 128 -1.34 6.34 -39.80
N GLU A 129 -2.41 6.59 -40.56
CA GLU A 129 -3.52 7.46 -40.17
C GLU A 129 -4.35 6.88 -39.02
N ASP A 130 -4.64 5.58 -39.03
CA ASP A 130 -5.38 4.89 -37.97
C ASP A 130 -4.56 4.84 -36.67
N LEU A 131 -3.25 4.58 -36.78
CA LEU A 131 -2.32 4.63 -35.65
C LEU A 131 -2.22 6.03 -35.03
N GLN A 132 -2.11 7.05 -35.88
CA GLN A 132 -2.05 8.45 -35.43
C GLN A 132 -3.37 8.91 -34.82
N GLY A 133 -4.51 8.49 -35.37
CA GLY A 133 -5.83 8.73 -34.81
C GLY A 133 -5.99 8.11 -33.42
N GLY A 134 -5.65 6.83 -33.27
CA GLY A 134 -5.70 6.12 -32.00
C GLY A 134 -4.77 6.71 -30.93
N PHE A 135 -3.54 7.06 -31.31
CA PHE A 135 -2.59 7.72 -30.40
C PHE A 135 -3.06 9.10 -29.96
N ASN A 136 -3.58 9.91 -30.89
CA ASN A 136 -4.12 11.23 -30.57
C ASN A 136 -5.34 11.15 -29.64
N GLU A 137 -6.22 10.18 -29.85
CA GLU A 137 -7.38 9.96 -29.00
C GLU A 137 -6.98 9.52 -27.60
N LEU A 138 -6.03 8.58 -27.48
CA LEU A 138 -5.46 8.15 -26.20
C LEU A 138 -4.86 9.33 -25.43
N LEU A 139 -4.09 10.19 -26.10
CA LEU A 139 -3.51 11.38 -25.48
C LEU A 139 -4.57 12.39 -25.06
N LYS A 140 -5.61 12.62 -25.86
CA LYS A 140 -6.71 13.52 -25.51
C LYS A 140 -7.52 13.01 -24.32
N GLN A 141 -7.84 11.72 -24.28
CA GLN A 141 -8.53 11.11 -23.15
C GLN A 141 -7.68 11.13 -21.88
N GLY A 142 -6.39 10.80 -22.00
CA GLY A 142 -5.43 10.89 -20.90
C GLY A 142 -5.29 12.32 -20.38
N ALA A 143 -5.23 13.31 -21.27
CA ALA A 143 -5.18 14.72 -20.91
C ALA A 143 -6.45 15.21 -20.24
N GLY A 144 -7.62 14.83 -20.77
CA GLY A 144 -8.91 15.14 -20.17
C GLY A 144 -9.02 14.57 -18.75
N PHE A 145 -8.67 13.29 -18.57
CA PHE A 145 -8.67 12.63 -17.27
C PHE A 145 -7.73 13.32 -16.27
N LEU A 146 -6.48 13.60 -16.66
CA LEU A 146 -5.52 14.29 -15.79
C LEU A 146 -5.98 15.70 -15.42
N THR A 147 -6.59 16.43 -16.36
CA THR A 147 -7.12 17.77 -16.12
C THR A 147 -8.31 17.74 -15.15
N THR A 148 -9.24 16.79 -15.32
CA THR A 148 -10.37 16.60 -14.40
C THR A 148 -9.91 16.18 -13.01
N LEU A 149 -8.92 15.28 -12.90
CA LEU A 149 -8.33 14.92 -11.61
C LEU A 149 -7.69 16.13 -10.94
N PHE A 150 -6.88 16.90 -11.66
CA PHE A 150 -6.22 18.07 -11.11
C PHE A 150 -7.22 19.14 -10.68
N GLN A 151 -8.20 19.49 -11.51
CA GLN A 151 -9.25 20.44 -11.13
C GLN A 151 -10.03 19.92 -9.91
N GLY A 152 -10.43 18.64 -9.91
CA GLY A 152 -11.12 18.03 -8.77
C GLY A 152 -10.33 18.08 -7.47
N LEU A 153 -9.00 17.91 -7.52
CA LEU A 153 -8.12 17.96 -6.35
C LEU A 153 -7.73 19.39 -5.95
N TRP A 154 -7.57 20.31 -6.90
CA TRP A 154 -7.03 21.65 -6.65
C TRP A 154 -8.11 22.71 -6.42
N SER A 155 -9.24 22.64 -7.14
CA SER A 155 -10.34 23.61 -7.01
C SER A 155 -11.34 23.25 -5.92
N SER A 156 -11.31 22.01 -5.42
CA SER A 156 -12.15 21.61 -4.30
C SER A 156 -11.47 22.01 -3.00
N GLY A 157 -11.95 23.07 -2.33
CA GLY A 157 -11.52 23.39 -0.95
C GLY A 157 -11.65 22.18 0.01
N LYS A 158 -12.50 21.22 -0.35
CA LYS A 158 -12.60 19.89 0.28
C LYS A 158 -11.27 19.12 0.30
N ALA A 159 -10.48 19.14 -0.77
CA ALA A 159 -9.22 18.41 -0.82
C ALA A 159 -8.19 18.98 0.16
N VAL A 160 -8.16 20.31 0.32
CA VAL A 160 -7.31 20.97 1.34
C VAL A 160 -7.76 20.55 2.75
N ILE A 161 -9.08 20.48 3.00
CA ILE A 161 -9.63 20.02 4.27
C ILE A 161 -9.29 18.54 4.51
N ASP A 162 -9.43 17.68 3.50
CA ASP A 162 -9.16 16.24 3.61
C ASP A 162 -7.66 15.99 3.84
N VAL A 163 -6.76 16.72 3.16
CA VAL A 163 -5.31 16.66 3.38
C VAL A 163 -4.92 17.23 4.74
N ALA A 164 -5.48 18.36 5.15
CA ALA A 164 -5.24 18.93 6.49
C ALA A 164 -5.73 17.97 7.58
N GLY A 165 -6.91 17.39 7.41
CA GLY A 165 -7.44 16.35 8.28
C GLY A 165 -6.51 15.14 8.35
N LEU A 166 -6.00 14.68 7.21
CA LEU A 166 -5.01 13.60 7.17
C LEU A 166 -3.74 13.96 7.93
N LEU A 167 -3.18 15.15 7.70
CA LEU A 167 -1.93 15.62 8.33
C LEU A 167 -2.06 15.87 9.83
N ILE A 168 -3.24 16.24 10.32
CA ILE A 168 -3.46 16.50 11.75
C ILE A 168 -3.89 15.22 12.48
N VAL A 169 -4.82 14.45 11.91
CA VAL A 169 -5.39 13.27 12.60
C VAL A 169 -4.40 12.10 12.57
N THR A 170 -3.63 11.92 11.49
CA THR A 170 -2.66 10.81 11.38
C THR A 170 -1.62 10.81 12.50
N PRO A 171 -0.90 11.92 12.79
CA PRO A 171 0.06 11.95 13.88
C PRO A 171 -0.59 11.79 15.26
N VAL A 172 -1.80 12.34 15.45
CA VAL A 172 -2.56 12.17 16.71
C VAL A 172 -2.91 10.71 16.93
N VAL A 173 -3.43 10.03 15.92
CA VAL A 173 -3.71 8.59 15.99
C VAL A 173 -2.42 7.82 16.25
N ALA A 174 -1.35 8.10 15.51
CA ALA A 174 -0.07 7.42 15.70
C ALA A 174 0.45 7.57 17.14
N PHE A 175 0.33 8.77 17.73
CA PHE A 175 0.69 9.03 19.12
C PHE A 175 -0.10 8.17 20.11
N TYR A 176 -1.44 8.19 20.02
CA TYR A 176 -2.28 7.40 20.92
C TYR A 176 -2.03 5.91 20.75
N MET A 177 -1.85 5.43 19.51
CA MET A 177 -1.52 4.04 19.25
C MET A 177 -0.18 3.68 19.89
N LEU A 178 0.91 4.44 19.68
CA LEU A 178 2.20 4.17 20.32
C LEU A 178 2.11 4.18 21.87
N LEU A 179 1.42 5.17 22.43
CA LEU A 179 1.32 5.34 23.88
C LEU A 179 0.52 4.21 24.55
N ASP A 180 -0.66 3.90 24.02
CA ASP A 180 -1.65 3.06 24.69
C ASP A 180 -1.76 1.64 24.12
N TRP A 181 -0.99 1.28 23.07
CA TRP A 181 -1.03 -0.06 22.45
C TRP A 181 -1.00 -1.19 23.47
N ASP A 182 -0.02 -1.21 24.37
CA ASP A 182 0.14 -2.30 25.34
C ASP A 182 -1.01 -2.36 26.34
N ARG A 183 -1.55 -1.20 26.74
CA ARG A 183 -2.71 -1.13 27.63
C ARG A 183 -3.96 -1.65 26.94
N MET A 184 -4.15 -1.31 25.66
CA MET A 184 -5.26 -1.81 24.85
C MET A 184 -5.17 -3.33 24.67
N VAL A 185 -3.99 -3.84 24.31
CA VAL A 185 -3.76 -5.28 24.13
C VAL A 185 -3.95 -6.03 25.44
N ALA A 186 -3.42 -5.54 26.56
CA ALA A 186 -3.59 -6.18 27.87
C ALA A 186 -5.05 -6.23 28.32
N LYS A 187 -5.84 -5.18 28.02
CA LYS A 187 -7.27 -5.15 28.33
C LYS A 187 -8.07 -6.14 27.49
N ILE A 188 -7.74 -6.25 26.20
CA ILE A 188 -8.36 -7.24 25.30
C ILE A 188 -7.98 -8.66 25.75
N ASP A 189 -6.71 -8.89 26.09
CA ASP A 189 -6.21 -10.18 26.60
C ASP A 189 -6.94 -10.62 27.88
N ALA A 190 -7.30 -9.67 28.76
CA ALA A 190 -8.07 -9.94 29.97
C ALA A 190 -9.53 -10.38 29.69
N TRP A 191 -10.09 -10.08 28.52
CA TRP A 191 -11.44 -10.50 28.11
C TRP A 191 -11.46 -11.89 27.46
N VAL A 192 -10.31 -12.45 27.11
CA VAL A 192 -10.22 -13.77 26.46
C VAL A 192 -10.55 -14.88 27.48
N PRO A 193 -11.46 -15.81 27.14
CA PRO A 193 -11.72 -16.99 27.98
C PRO A 193 -10.44 -17.78 28.26
N ARG A 194 -10.20 -18.14 29.53
CA ARG A 194 -8.93 -18.71 30.00
C ARG A 194 -8.51 -19.99 29.25
N ASP A 195 -9.49 -20.80 28.84
CA ASP A 195 -9.28 -22.03 28.05
C ASP A 195 -8.65 -21.78 26.66
N HIS A 196 -8.78 -20.56 26.12
CA HIS A 196 -8.35 -20.21 24.76
C HIS A 196 -7.25 -19.14 24.71
N VAL A 197 -6.78 -18.64 25.85
CA VAL A 197 -5.81 -17.54 25.94
C VAL A 197 -4.55 -17.82 25.11
N GLU A 198 -3.96 -19.00 25.23
CA GLU A 198 -2.72 -19.31 24.49
C GLU A 198 -2.94 -19.36 22.98
N SER A 199 -4.06 -19.92 22.54
CA SER A 199 -4.42 -19.94 21.11
C SER A 199 -4.65 -18.53 20.57
N MET A 200 -5.35 -17.68 21.32
CA MET A 200 -5.63 -16.30 20.92
C MET A 200 -4.35 -15.43 20.92
N ARG A 201 -3.47 -15.62 21.91
CA ARG A 201 -2.15 -14.95 21.97
C ARG A 201 -1.23 -15.39 20.84
N ARG A 202 -1.23 -16.67 20.48
CA ARG A 202 -0.49 -17.17 19.31
C ARG A 202 -1.00 -16.51 18.04
N LEU A 203 -2.32 -16.54 17.82
CA LEU A 203 -2.95 -15.92 16.65
C LEU A 203 -2.68 -14.41 16.56
N GLY A 204 -2.79 -13.68 17.67
CA GLY A 204 -2.47 -12.26 17.75
C GLY A 204 -1.00 -11.96 17.43
N ARG A 205 -0.06 -12.78 17.93
CA ARG A 205 1.36 -12.67 17.59
C ARG A 205 1.63 -12.91 16.10
N ASP A 206 1.01 -13.91 15.52
CA ASP A 206 1.19 -14.25 14.10
C ASP A 206 0.64 -13.15 13.19
N ILE A 207 -0.55 -12.62 13.49
CA ILE A 207 -1.12 -11.46 12.79
C ILE A 207 -0.21 -10.24 12.95
N ASN A 208 0.19 -9.91 14.18
CA ASN A 208 1.04 -8.75 14.45
C ASN A 208 2.38 -8.84 13.73
N LYS A 209 3.00 -10.03 13.69
CA LYS A 209 4.27 -10.26 12.98
C LYS A 209 4.15 -9.97 11.49
N THR A 210 3.07 -10.45 10.85
CA THR A 210 2.84 -10.22 9.41
C THR A 210 2.56 -8.75 9.08
N ILE A 211 1.69 -8.09 9.86
CA ILE A 211 1.35 -6.68 9.68
C ILE A 211 2.57 -5.79 9.94
N ALA A 212 3.25 -5.98 11.06
CA ALA A 212 4.43 -5.18 11.42
C ALA A 212 5.58 -5.40 10.43
N GLY A 213 5.79 -6.63 9.96
CA GLY A 213 6.80 -6.93 8.93
C GLY A 213 6.50 -6.20 7.62
N PHE A 214 5.26 -6.29 7.13
CA PHE A 214 4.85 -5.62 5.90
C PHE A 214 4.91 -4.08 6.01
N VAL A 215 4.30 -3.48 7.04
CA VAL A 215 4.23 -2.02 7.18
C VAL A 215 5.63 -1.41 7.29
N ARG A 216 6.52 -2.02 8.09
CA ARG A 216 7.91 -1.56 8.22
C ARG A 216 8.69 -1.78 6.93
N GLY A 217 8.60 -2.99 6.37
CA GLY A 217 9.28 -3.33 5.14
C GLY A 217 8.89 -2.42 3.97
N GLN A 218 7.59 -2.32 3.69
CA GLN A 218 7.06 -1.53 2.59
C GLN A 218 7.26 -0.03 2.82
N GLY A 219 7.09 0.46 4.05
CA GLY A 219 7.40 1.84 4.39
C GLY A 219 8.85 2.20 4.09
N THR A 220 9.80 1.32 4.47
CA THR A 220 11.22 1.51 4.16
C THR A 220 11.49 1.42 2.65
N VAL A 221 10.85 0.50 1.93
CA VAL A 221 10.95 0.41 0.45
C VAL A 221 10.51 1.72 -0.20
N CYS A 222 9.34 2.25 0.17
CA CYS A 222 8.82 3.51 -0.39
C CYS A 222 9.77 4.69 -0.12
N LEU A 223 10.34 4.79 1.08
CA LEU A 223 11.29 5.85 1.43
C LEU A 223 12.59 5.73 0.61
N ILE A 224 13.14 4.53 0.47
CA ILE A 224 14.35 4.29 -0.32
C ILE A 224 14.11 4.60 -1.79
N LEU A 225 13.05 4.04 -2.39
CA LEU A 225 12.74 4.24 -3.80
C LEU A 225 12.33 5.68 -4.11
N GLY A 226 11.55 6.33 -3.25
CA GLY A 226 11.19 7.73 -3.42
C GLY A 226 12.40 8.65 -3.42
N THR A 227 13.32 8.43 -2.49
CA THR A 227 14.58 9.19 -2.44
C THR A 227 15.46 8.87 -3.66
N PHE A 228 15.59 7.59 -4.01
CA PHE A 228 16.39 7.14 -5.15
C PHE A 228 15.88 7.72 -6.47
N TYR A 229 14.58 7.63 -6.75
CA TYR A 229 13.98 8.19 -7.97
C TYR A 229 14.01 9.72 -7.97
N ALA A 230 13.71 10.36 -6.84
CA ALA A 230 13.78 11.82 -6.72
C ALA A 230 15.16 12.36 -7.08
N ILE A 231 16.22 11.78 -6.48
CA ILE A 231 17.59 12.19 -6.74
C ILE A 231 17.99 11.77 -8.15
N GLY A 232 17.75 10.53 -8.55
CA GLY A 232 18.14 9.99 -9.85
C GLY A 232 17.59 10.82 -11.02
N LEU A 233 16.29 11.12 -11.01
CA LEU A 233 15.64 11.93 -12.05
C LEU A 233 16.05 13.40 -12.01
N THR A 234 16.28 13.96 -10.81
CA THR A 234 16.77 15.35 -10.71
C THR A 234 18.19 15.48 -11.26
N VAL A 235 19.05 14.48 -11.00
CA VAL A 235 20.44 14.46 -11.48
C VAL A 235 20.52 14.31 -13.00
N THR A 236 19.58 13.61 -13.65
CA THR A 236 19.51 13.57 -15.12
C THR A 236 19.06 14.90 -15.73
N GLY A 237 18.70 15.91 -14.92
CA GLY A 237 18.18 17.19 -15.39
C GLY A 237 16.74 17.12 -15.89
N LEU A 238 15.99 16.07 -15.53
CA LEU A 238 14.60 15.91 -15.96
C LEU A 238 13.72 16.96 -15.27
N ASN A 239 12.89 17.65 -16.05
CA ASN A 239 11.88 18.55 -15.52
C ASN A 239 10.94 17.78 -14.59
N PHE A 240 10.67 18.35 -13.42
CA PHE A 240 9.81 17.75 -12.40
C PHE A 240 10.34 16.42 -11.85
N GLY A 241 11.65 16.15 -11.97
CA GLY A 241 12.27 14.90 -11.51
C GLY A 241 12.01 14.59 -10.03
N LEU A 242 12.06 15.60 -9.16
CA LEU A 242 11.73 15.47 -7.73
C LEU A 242 10.26 15.08 -7.53
N LEU A 243 9.32 15.78 -8.19
CA LEU A 243 7.88 15.49 -8.13
C LEU A 243 7.58 14.07 -8.60
N ILE A 244 8.04 13.71 -9.80
CA ILE A 244 7.80 12.39 -10.39
C ILE A 244 8.44 11.30 -9.52
N GLY A 245 9.67 11.52 -9.06
CA GLY A 245 10.40 10.53 -8.26
C GLY A 245 9.79 10.28 -6.87
N LEU A 246 9.43 11.34 -6.13
CA LEU A 246 8.76 11.21 -4.84
C LEU A 246 7.38 10.59 -4.98
N PHE A 247 6.62 10.99 -6.00
CA PHE A 247 5.29 10.42 -6.27
C PHE A 247 5.36 8.95 -6.66
N ALA A 248 6.29 8.58 -7.54
CA ALA A 248 6.55 7.18 -7.92
C ALA A 248 6.94 6.35 -6.70
N GLY A 249 7.84 6.84 -5.85
CA GLY A 249 8.23 6.15 -4.61
C GLY A 249 7.10 6.01 -3.60
N LEU A 250 6.26 7.03 -3.44
CA LEU A 250 5.10 6.97 -2.55
C LEU A 250 4.08 5.93 -3.01
N ILE A 251 3.76 5.92 -4.31
CA ILE A 251 2.80 4.96 -4.90
C ILE A 251 3.40 3.56 -5.03
N SER A 252 4.73 3.41 -4.93
CA SER A 252 5.40 2.09 -4.86
C SER A 252 4.99 1.30 -3.62
N PHE A 253 4.18 1.85 -2.71
CA PHE A 253 3.45 1.07 -1.73
C PHE A 253 2.62 -0.04 -2.38
N ILE A 254 2.06 0.23 -3.57
CA ILE A 254 1.40 -0.75 -4.41
C ILE A 254 2.46 -1.33 -5.35
N PRO A 255 2.78 -2.64 -5.24
CA PRO A 255 3.82 -3.27 -6.06
C PRO A 255 3.64 -3.00 -7.55
N TYR A 256 4.75 -2.70 -8.24
CA TYR A 256 4.83 -2.39 -9.69
C TYR A 256 4.11 -1.12 -10.16
N VAL A 257 3.11 -0.61 -9.43
CA VAL A 257 2.32 0.55 -9.87
C VAL A 257 3.17 1.82 -9.82
N GLY A 258 3.89 2.06 -8.72
CA GLY A 258 4.69 3.27 -8.55
C GLY A 258 5.77 3.43 -9.62
N SER A 259 6.48 2.35 -9.92
CA SER A 259 7.54 2.33 -10.94
C SER A 259 7.00 2.42 -12.36
N LEU A 260 5.89 1.74 -12.67
CA LEU A 260 5.27 1.82 -13.99
C LEU A 260 4.75 3.23 -14.27
N VAL A 261 4.00 3.82 -13.34
CA VAL A 261 3.46 5.18 -13.48
C VAL A 261 4.61 6.19 -13.55
N GLY A 262 5.61 6.06 -12.68
CA GLY A 262 6.79 6.92 -12.70
C GLY A 262 7.59 6.82 -14.00
N LEU A 263 7.79 5.60 -14.53
CA LEU A 263 8.49 5.38 -15.80
C LEU A 263 7.73 6.03 -16.95
N VAL A 264 6.42 5.80 -17.07
CA VAL A 264 5.61 6.37 -18.15
C VAL A 264 5.64 7.90 -18.12
N LEU A 265 5.46 8.50 -16.93
CA LEU A 265 5.50 9.96 -16.78
C LEU A 265 6.89 10.53 -17.08
N SER A 266 7.93 9.96 -16.48
CA SER A 266 9.30 10.45 -16.64
C SER A 266 9.82 10.29 -18.06
N VAL A 267 9.59 9.15 -18.72
CA VAL A 267 9.98 8.91 -20.10
C VAL A 267 9.17 9.80 -21.04
N GLY A 268 7.87 9.97 -20.80
CA GLY A 268 7.04 10.89 -21.59
C GLY A 268 7.56 12.33 -21.55
N VAL A 269 7.91 12.84 -20.35
CA VAL A 269 8.53 14.16 -20.20
C VAL A 269 9.93 14.19 -20.83
N ALA A 270 10.75 13.16 -20.62
CA ALA A 270 12.10 13.08 -21.14
C ALA A 270 12.15 13.11 -22.67
N VAL A 271 11.27 12.35 -23.33
CA VAL A 271 11.17 12.34 -24.79
C VAL A 271 10.91 13.75 -25.30
N VAL A 272 9.97 14.48 -24.72
CA VAL A 272 9.67 15.84 -25.18
C VAL A 272 10.80 16.81 -24.86
N GLN A 273 11.38 16.71 -23.67
CA GLN A 273 12.39 17.64 -23.17
C GLN A 273 13.72 17.51 -23.90
N PHE A 274 14.18 16.28 -24.14
CA PHE A 274 15.53 16.01 -24.63
C PHE A 274 15.61 15.69 -26.12
N TRP A 275 14.50 15.50 -26.82
CA TRP A 275 14.53 15.16 -28.24
C TRP A 275 15.35 16.17 -29.08
N PRO A 276 16.25 15.70 -29.96
CA PRO A 276 16.49 14.32 -30.41
C PRO A 276 17.59 13.56 -29.65
N ASP A 277 18.05 14.04 -28.48
CA ASP A 277 19.03 13.33 -27.67
C ASP A 277 18.42 12.12 -26.93
N TRP A 278 18.57 10.95 -27.54
CA TRP A 278 18.11 9.69 -26.97
C TRP A 278 18.91 9.23 -25.75
N ILE A 279 20.14 9.73 -25.55
CA ILE A 279 20.98 9.31 -24.43
C ILE A 279 20.33 9.75 -23.12
N SER A 280 19.85 10.98 -23.04
CA SER A 280 19.14 11.50 -21.86
C SER A 280 17.84 10.75 -21.57
N VAL A 281 17.08 10.36 -22.60
CA VAL A 281 15.87 9.53 -22.43
C VAL A 281 16.21 8.15 -21.89
N VAL A 282 17.28 7.52 -22.41
CA VAL A 282 17.75 6.21 -21.93
C VAL A 282 18.28 6.33 -20.49
N MET A 283 18.96 7.42 -20.12
CA MET A 283 19.40 7.65 -18.74
C MET A 283 18.21 7.73 -17.77
N VAL A 284 17.13 8.43 -18.14
CA VAL A 284 15.90 8.49 -17.33
C VAL A 284 15.26 7.10 -17.19
N ALA A 285 15.14 6.35 -18.28
CA ALA A 285 14.62 4.99 -18.23
C ALA A 285 15.52 4.07 -17.37
N ALA A 286 16.84 4.21 -17.46
CA ALA A 286 17.80 3.44 -16.70
C ALA A 286 17.65 3.65 -15.18
N VAL A 287 17.31 4.86 -14.72
CA VAL A 287 17.00 5.13 -13.30
C VAL A 287 15.88 4.19 -12.82
N PHE A 288 14.80 4.04 -13.59
CA PHE A 288 13.70 3.13 -13.23
C PHE A 288 14.09 1.66 -13.31
N PHE A 289 14.83 1.24 -14.33
CA PHE A 289 15.30 -0.15 -14.42
C PHE A 289 16.24 -0.52 -13.28
N ILE A 290 17.16 0.37 -12.90
CA ILE A 290 18.05 0.18 -11.75
C ILE A 290 17.24 0.15 -10.45
N GLY A 291 16.29 1.08 -10.27
CA GLY A 291 15.41 1.10 -9.10
C GLY A 291 14.56 -0.17 -8.98
N GLN A 292 14.02 -0.68 -10.09
CA GLN A 292 13.29 -1.96 -10.12
C GLN A 292 14.19 -3.16 -9.83
N ALA A 293 15.42 -3.16 -10.34
CA ALA A 293 16.37 -4.22 -10.03
C ALA A 293 16.74 -4.22 -8.54
N ILE A 294 16.93 -3.03 -7.94
CA ILE A 294 17.16 -2.87 -6.51
C ILE A 294 15.93 -3.31 -5.71
N GLU A 295 14.73 -2.89 -6.12
CA GLU A 295 13.47 -3.24 -5.48
C GLU A 295 13.27 -4.76 -5.45
N GLY A 296 13.23 -5.39 -6.62
CA GLY A 296 12.89 -6.80 -6.75
C GLY A 296 13.95 -7.75 -6.19
N ASN A 297 15.24 -7.43 -6.36
CA ASN A 297 16.32 -8.35 -6.00
C ASN A 297 16.89 -8.10 -4.59
N ILE A 298 16.75 -6.89 -4.04
CA ILE A 298 17.39 -6.51 -2.78
C ILE A 298 16.36 -6.08 -1.74
N LEU A 299 15.56 -5.06 -2.05
CA LEU A 299 14.70 -4.43 -1.05
C LEU A 299 13.53 -5.33 -0.67
N GLN A 300 12.80 -5.88 -1.64
CA GLN A 300 11.66 -6.74 -1.35
C GLN A 300 12.06 -7.98 -0.53
N PRO A 301 13.08 -8.79 -0.92
CA PRO A 301 13.46 -9.96 -0.13
C PRO A 301 13.96 -9.62 1.28
N LYS A 302 14.71 -8.53 1.44
CA LYS A 302 15.32 -8.16 2.74
C LYS A 302 14.37 -7.44 3.69
N LEU A 303 13.45 -6.63 3.15
CA LEU A 303 12.60 -5.75 3.95
C LEU A 303 11.17 -6.29 4.09
N VAL A 304 10.59 -6.85 3.03
CA VAL A 304 9.19 -7.32 3.01
C VAL A 304 9.12 -8.85 3.14
N GLY A 305 9.88 -9.56 2.31
CA GLY A 305 10.15 -11.00 2.38
C GLY A 305 8.94 -11.88 2.72
N ASP A 306 9.20 -12.92 3.53
CA ASP A 306 8.20 -13.89 3.98
C ASP A 306 7.13 -13.32 4.92
N SER A 307 7.19 -12.02 5.25
CA SER A 307 6.29 -11.41 6.24
C SER A 307 4.82 -11.51 5.84
N VAL A 308 4.53 -11.54 4.54
CA VAL A 308 3.15 -11.59 4.00
C VAL A 308 2.71 -13.04 3.79
N GLY A 309 3.60 -13.91 3.30
CA GLY A 309 3.32 -15.35 3.12
C GLY A 309 2.08 -15.65 2.27
N LEU A 310 1.77 -14.77 1.31
CA LEU A 310 0.65 -14.90 0.38
C LEU A 310 1.18 -15.20 -1.03
N HIS A 311 0.47 -16.05 -1.76
CA HIS A 311 0.72 -16.26 -3.18
C HIS A 311 0.45 -14.96 -3.96
N PRO A 312 1.21 -14.63 -5.03
CA PRO A 312 1.03 -13.40 -5.81
C PRO A 312 -0.41 -13.17 -6.29
N VAL A 313 -1.10 -14.23 -6.70
CA VAL A 313 -2.52 -14.16 -7.13
C VAL A 313 -3.44 -13.65 -6.02
N TRP A 314 -3.23 -14.10 -4.76
CA TRP A 314 -4.02 -13.63 -3.62
C TRP A 314 -3.72 -12.18 -3.27
N LEU A 315 -2.47 -11.75 -3.43
CA LEU A 315 -2.07 -10.36 -3.25
C LEU A 315 -2.74 -9.46 -4.30
N MET A 316 -2.72 -9.85 -5.58
CA MET A 316 -3.40 -9.13 -6.65
C MET A 316 -4.91 -9.08 -6.41
N PHE A 317 -5.53 -10.21 -6.07
CA PHE A 317 -6.95 -10.26 -5.73
C PHE A 317 -7.28 -9.33 -4.57
N ALA A 318 -6.49 -9.32 -3.50
CA ALA A 318 -6.70 -8.44 -2.36
C ALA A 318 -6.59 -6.96 -2.77
N LEU A 319 -5.59 -6.58 -3.56
CA LEU A 319 -5.46 -5.21 -4.05
C LEU A 319 -6.71 -4.76 -4.83
N PHE A 320 -7.19 -5.58 -5.76
CA PHE A 320 -8.39 -5.26 -6.53
C PHE A 320 -9.65 -5.25 -5.67
N ALA A 321 -9.84 -6.25 -4.80
CA ALA A 321 -11.02 -6.39 -3.96
C ALA A 321 -11.13 -5.24 -2.94
N PHE A 322 -10.08 -5.01 -2.16
CA PHE A 322 -10.08 -3.93 -1.17
C PHE A 322 -10.06 -2.56 -1.85
N GLY A 323 -9.36 -2.40 -2.98
CA GLY A 323 -9.38 -1.18 -3.77
C GLY A 323 -10.77 -0.83 -4.31
N ALA A 324 -11.52 -1.81 -4.80
CA ALA A 324 -12.90 -1.60 -5.24
C ALA A 324 -13.86 -1.26 -4.09
N LEU A 325 -13.68 -1.88 -2.92
CA LEU A 325 -14.58 -1.68 -1.77
C LEU A 325 -14.31 -0.36 -1.01
N PHE A 326 -13.03 -0.02 -0.81
CA PHE A 326 -12.60 1.04 0.11
C PHE A 326 -11.71 2.10 -0.56
N GLY A 327 -11.52 2.04 -1.88
CA GLY A 327 -10.69 3.00 -2.62
C GLY A 327 -9.22 2.93 -2.23
N PHE A 328 -8.57 4.10 -2.16
CA PHE A 328 -7.15 4.20 -1.81
C PHE A 328 -6.83 3.63 -0.42
N THR A 329 -7.69 3.87 0.58
CA THR A 329 -7.55 3.28 1.91
C THR A 329 -7.56 1.75 1.85
N GLY A 330 -8.40 1.19 0.97
CA GLY A 330 -8.47 -0.24 0.70
C GLY A 330 -7.17 -0.80 0.15
N LEU A 331 -6.57 -0.13 -0.84
CA LEU A 331 -5.28 -0.51 -1.38
C LEU A 331 -4.17 -0.51 -0.31
N LEU A 332 -4.20 0.48 0.60
CA LEU A 332 -3.23 0.58 1.69
C LEU A 332 -3.34 -0.61 2.66
N ILE A 333 -4.56 -1.00 3.03
CA ILE A 333 -4.79 -2.11 3.98
C ILE A 333 -4.84 -3.49 3.32
N ALA A 334 -4.87 -3.58 1.98
CA ALA A 334 -5.12 -4.82 1.26
C ALA A 334 -4.17 -5.94 1.67
N VAL A 335 -2.86 -5.67 1.67
CA VAL A 335 -1.85 -6.69 1.99
C VAL A 335 -1.85 -7.06 3.48
N PRO A 336 -1.85 -6.11 4.45
CA PRO A 336 -2.02 -6.43 5.87
C PRO A 336 -3.29 -7.23 6.16
N ALA A 337 -4.43 -6.81 5.60
CA ALA A 337 -5.71 -7.47 5.82
C ALA A 337 -5.73 -8.87 5.21
N ALA A 338 -5.23 -9.04 3.99
CA ALA A 338 -5.12 -10.35 3.36
C ALA A 338 -4.17 -11.28 4.12
N SER A 339 -3.08 -10.75 4.67
CA SER A 339 -2.14 -11.53 5.49
C SER A 339 -2.79 -12.00 6.79
N ALA A 340 -3.51 -11.11 7.47
CA ALA A 340 -4.27 -11.44 8.68
C ALA A 340 -5.37 -12.48 8.40
N ILE A 341 -6.11 -12.33 7.30
CA ILE A 341 -7.07 -13.34 6.83
C ILE A 341 -6.36 -14.67 6.55
N GLY A 342 -5.20 -14.65 5.90
CA GLY A 342 -4.41 -15.85 5.64
C GLY A 342 -3.95 -16.57 6.92
N VAL A 343 -3.60 -15.83 7.97
CA VAL A 343 -3.31 -16.41 9.30
C VAL A 343 -4.57 -17.03 9.91
N LEU A 344 -5.71 -16.35 9.87
CA LEU A 344 -6.99 -16.86 10.37
C LEU A 344 -7.44 -18.12 9.63
N VAL A 345 -7.31 -18.15 8.30
CA VAL A 345 -7.67 -19.31 7.47
C VAL A 345 -6.77 -20.49 7.77
N ARG A 346 -5.45 -20.28 7.90
CA ARG A 346 -4.51 -21.35 8.30
C ARG A 346 -4.87 -21.93 9.67
N PHE A 347 -5.14 -21.07 10.65
CA PHE A 347 -5.58 -21.50 11.97
C PHE A 347 -6.93 -22.26 11.92
N ALA A 348 -7.90 -21.78 11.14
CA ALA A 348 -9.19 -22.45 10.99
C ALA A 348 -9.05 -23.83 10.32
N LEU A 349 -8.18 -23.95 9.32
CA LEU A 349 -7.86 -25.22 8.66
C LEU A 349 -7.17 -26.19 9.62
N GLU A 350 -6.18 -25.74 10.40
CA GLU A 350 -5.55 -26.57 11.46
C GLU A 350 -6.62 -27.12 12.41
N LYS A 351 -7.55 -26.27 12.89
CA LYS A 351 -8.64 -26.70 13.76
C LYS A 351 -9.66 -27.62 13.09
N TYR A 352 -9.91 -27.44 11.79
CA TYR A 352 -10.78 -28.33 11.03
C TYR A 352 -10.17 -29.72 10.87
N LEU A 353 -8.88 -29.80 10.52
CA LEU A 353 -8.16 -31.06 10.34
C LEU A 353 -8.02 -31.84 11.66
N ASP A 354 -7.88 -31.14 12.78
CA ASP A 354 -7.87 -31.74 14.13
C ASP A 354 -9.26 -32.15 14.63
N SER A 355 -10.34 -31.85 13.90
CA SER A 355 -11.70 -32.07 14.37
C SER A 355 -12.26 -33.44 13.98
N ASP A 356 -13.18 -33.95 14.80
CA ASP A 356 -13.93 -35.19 14.53
C ASP A 356 -14.69 -35.14 13.19
N LEU A 357 -14.99 -33.94 12.68
CA LEU A 357 -15.63 -33.73 11.37
C LEU A 357 -14.72 -34.15 10.21
N TYR A 358 -13.40 -34.03 10.35
CA TYR A 358 -12.43 -34.40 9.32
C TYR A 358 -11.96 -35.85 9.47
N VAL A 359 -11.62 -36.27 10.71
CA VAL A 359 -11.10 -37.62 11.02
C VAL A 359 -12.16 -38.72 10.77
N GLY A 360 -13.45 -38.38 10.89
CA GLY A 360 -14.54 -39.32 10.67
C GLY A 360 -14.81 -40.23 11.87
N GLN A 361 -16.07 -40.66 12.04
CA GLN A 361 -16.53 -41.37 13.25
C GLN A 361 -15.93 -42.78 13.44
N SER A 362 -15.35 -43.36 12.39
CA SER A 362 -14.77 -44.71 12.39
C SER A 362 -13.46 -44.79 13.18
N GLU A 363 -12.58 -43.79 13.09
CA GLU A 363 -11.30 -43.77 13.83
C GLU A 363 -11.48 -43.39 15.31
N VAL A 364 -12.45 -42.51 15.61
CA VAL A 364 -12.80 -42.13 16.99
C VAL A 364 -13.32 -43.33 17.78
N ARG A 365 -14.17 -44.17 17.15
CA ARG A 365 -14.64 -45.42 17.75
C ARG A 365 -13.51 -46.42 18.00
N ALA A 366 -12.58 -46.58 17.06
CA ALA A 366 -11.44 -47.50 17.21
C ALA A 366 -10.54 -47.12 18.40
N LYS A 367 -10.26 -45.83 18.60
CA LYS A 367 -9.49 -45.32 19.75
C LYS A 367 -10.21 -45.46 21.09
N GLN A 368 -11.55 -45.46 21.10
CA GLN A 368 -12.33 -45.70 22.32
C GLN A 368 -12.31 -47.17 22.72
N THR A 369 -12.52 -48.09 21.77
CA THR A 369 -12.42 -49.55 22.04
C THR A 369 -11.03 -50.00 22.51
N ALA A 370 -9.96 -49.36 22.04
CA ALA A 370 -8.59 -49.71 22.45
C ALA A 370 -8.16 -49.14 23.83
N ASN A 371 -8.94 -48.23 24.41
CA ASN A 371 -8.69 -47.69 25.77
C ASN A 371 -9.59 -48.34 26.83
N ASP A 372 -10.60 -49.10 26.41
CA ASP A 372 -11.53 -49.83 27.28
C ASP A 372 -11.10 -51.31 27.47
N GLU A 373 -10.10 -51.79 26.72
CA GLU A 373 -9.32 -53.03 26.95
C GLU A 373 -8.04 -52.72 27.74
#